data_AF-A0A972IKA4-F1
#
_entry.id   AF-A0A972IKA4-F1
#
_cell.length_a   1.000
_cell.length_b   1.000
_cell.length_c   1.000
_cell.angle_alpha   90.00
_cell.angle_beta   90.00
_cell.angle_gamma   90.00
#
_symmetry.space_group_name_H-M   'P 1'
#
loop_
_entity.id
_entity.type
_entity.pdbx_description
1 polymer ?
#
loop_
_entity_poly.entity_id
_entity_poly.type
_entity_poly.pdbx_seq_one_letter_code
_entity_poly.pdbx_strand_id
1 'polypeptide(L)'
;AAGQHSAQDADMWAAAPGAEPLYIQYEFDRVYKLHEMLVWNYNSMFELVLGFGLKSVTIEYSENGADWTALGDFEFARATAKATYTANTTIDFAGVPARFVRLNVNSGYGMMGQFGLSEVRFLFIPAHAREPQPSSGATEVEVGTLLAWRSGREAVSHDVYLSTDANALSLAGTVESASFAPALEFGSTYYWRVDEVNEAEVNAVWGGDVWTFSTQEYAWIDGFETYNDDLEAGTAIFDTWLDGWVNDTGSTVGYLNAPFAEQTIVHGGRQSLPLAYDNSGSPFYSEAWRQFDTAQDWGGHDADRLVLYVRGNAPDFVETADGGVIMSGVGTDIWDTADQFRFVYKSLSGNGSVTVRVDSLVRSNEWAKAGVMIRETLEAGAKHAFVAVTPEPAHGVSFQRRPTAGQASANTDVADVAIPCWVRLTRTGSTFTAQQSADGATWTEIVVSPALEILMASNVYVGLAVCSHDAAMVTAAEFSNLSMSGNVTGAWQTAEIGVAQPQGNSAESMYVRIEDSAGKSATVVNGDSAITQRPTWQAWSIPYADLSGVNLSRVEKMVIGVGSETAPTAGGAGTVYVDDIGFGRPAAP
;
A
#
# COMPACT_ATOMS: atom_id res chain seq x y z
N ALA A 1 -1.55 -13.80 39.21
CA ALA A 1 -1.01 -14.95 39.97
C ALA A 1 -0.64 -14.48 41.37
N ALA A 2 -1.08 -15.15 42.43
CA ALA A 2 -0.90 -14.70 43.82
C ALA A 2 0.52 -14.95 44.40
N GLY A 3 1.55 -15.14 43.56
CA GLY A 3 2.91 -15.46 44.00
C GLY A 3 3.07 -16.82 44.69
N GLN A 4 2.14 -17.75 44.43
CA GLN A 4 2.10 -19.08 45.05
C GLN A 4 2.53 -20.16 44.06
N HIS A 5 3.15 -21.23 44.56
CA HIS A 5 3.48 -22.43 43.82
C HIS A 5 2.68 -23.64 44.34
N SER A 6 2.30 -24.53 43.42
CA SER A 6 1.53 -25.74 43.75
C SER A 6 2.35 -26.74 44.59
N ALA A 7 1.67 -27.75 45.13
CA ALA A 7 2.29 -28.90 45.80
C ALA A 7 2.20 -30.21 44.99
N GLN A 8 1.85 -30.11 43.70
CA GLN A 8 1.76 -31.27 42.79
C GLN A 8 3.14 -31.59 42.21
N ASP A 9 3.51 -32.87 42.24
CA ASP A 9 4.84 -33.33 41.79
C ASP A 9 5.14 -33.00 40.33
N ALA A 10 4.11 -32.97 39.47
CA ALA A 10 4.25 -32.67 38.04
C ALA A 10 4.64 -31.21 37.73
N ASP A 11 4.47 -30.29 38.70
CA ASP A 11 4.78 -28.87 38.52
C ASP A 11 6.22 -28.53 38.95
N MET A 12 7.06 -29.52 39.23
CA MET A 12 8.39 -29.31 39.81
C MET A 12 9.44 -30.15 39.10
N TRP A 13 10.66 -29.61 39.08
CA TRP A 13 11.81 -30.35 38.60
C TRP A 13 12.41 -31.19 39.73
N ALA A 14 12.82 -32.42 39.42
CA ALA A 14 13.61 -33.26 40.32
C ALA A 14 14.59 -34.15 39.55
N ALA A 15 15.79 -34.32 40.08
CA ALA A 15 16.84 -35.16 39.50
C ALA A 15 17.68 -35.84 40.60
N ALA A 16 18.24 -37.00 40.26
CA ALA A 16 19.31 -37.62 41.03
C ALA A 16 20.66 -37.31 40.35
N PRO A 17 21.74 -37.07 41.11
CA PRO A 17 23.04 -36.78 40.55
C PRO A 17 23.61 -38.01 39.82
N GLY A 18 24.29 -37.77 38.71
CA GLY A 18 25.04 -38.78 37.95
C GLY A 18 26.51 -38.82 38.36
N ALA A 19 27.42 -39.04 37.39
CA ALA A 19 28.86 -38.93 37.61
C ALA A 19 29.34 -37.47 37.69
N GLU A 20 28.58 -36.53 37.14
CA GLU A 20 28.87 -35.09 37.13
C GLU A 20 28.10 -34.35 38.24
N PRO A 21 28.64 -33.23 38.75
CA PRO A 21 27.92 -32.36 39.68
C PRO A 21 26.57 -31.90 39.13
N LEU A 22 25.54 -31.92 39.97
CA LEU A 22 24.20 -31.52 39.57
C LEU A 22 24.07 -29.99 39.58
N TYR A 23 23.63 -29.41 38.47
CA TYR A 23 23.33 -27.99 38.38
C TYR A 23 22.07 -27.70 37.57
N ILE A 24 21.51 -26.51 37.79
CA ILE A 24 20.45 -25.92 36.96
C ILE A 24 21.02 -24.65 36.35
N GLN A 25 20.92 -24.49 35.03
CA GLN A 25 21.41 -23.30 34.33
C GLN A 25 20.26 -22.59 33.62
N TYR A 26 20.21 -21.28 33.79
CA TYR A 26 19.31 -20.37 33.10
C TYR A 26 20.13 -19.52 32.12
N GLU A 27 19.62 -19.37 30.90
CA GLU A 27 20.14 -18.46 29.88
C GLU A 27 19.06 -17.44 29.55
N PHE A 28 19.45 -16.17 29.55
CA PHE A 28 18.63 -15.06 29.08
C PHE A 28 19.00 -14.68 27.64
N ASP A 29 18.11 -13.94 26.99
CA ASP A 29 18.29 -13.46 25.61
C ASP A 29 19.42 -12.42 25.48
N ARG A 30 19.74 -11.73 26.58
CA ARG A 30 20.81 -10.74 26.69
C ARG A 30 21.38 -10.68 28.11
N VAL A 31 22.39 -9.85 28.29
CA VAL A 31 22.91 -9.51 29.63
C VAL A 31 21.90 -8.58 30.32
N TYR A 32 21.48 -8.91 31.54
CA TYR A 32 20.63 -8.07 32.39
C TYR A 32 21.38 -7.62 33.65
N LYS A 33 21.01 -6.44 34.18
CA LYS A 33 21.43 -5.97 35.51
C LYS A 33 20.58 -6.67 36.59
N LEU A 34 20.94 -7.89 36.98
CA LEU A 34 20.15 -8.71 37.90
C LEU A 34 20.13 -8.09 39.30
N HIS A 35 18.93 -7.90 39.85
CA HIS A 35 18.73 -7.31 41.17
C HIS A 35 18.46 -8.38 42.22
N GLU A 36 17.56 -9.32 41.95
CA GLU A 36 17.10 -10.27 42.94
C GLU A 36 16.65 -11.58 42.29
N MET A 37 16.84 -12.70 42.97
CA MET A 37 16.21 -13.98 42.62
C MET A 37 15.32 -14.45 43.76
N LEU A 38 14.05 -14.66 43.46
CA LEU A 38 13.08 -15.29 44.35
C LEU A 38 13.05 -16.79 44.09
N VAL A 39 13.05 -17.59 45.14
CA VAL A 39 13.07 -19.05 45.04
C VAL A 39 11.86 -19.68 45.69
N TRP A 40 11.16 -20.51 44.92
CA TRP A 40 10.23 -21.52 45.40
C TRP A 40 10.94 -22.87 45.33
N ASN A 41 11.25 -23.41 46.50
CA ASN A 41 11.92 -24.70 46.64
C ASN A 41 10.93 -25.86 46.42
N TYR A 42 11.43 -27.07 46.20
CA TYR A 42 10.61 -28.26 45.94
C TYR A 42 9.50 -28.44 46.99
N ASN A 43 8.24 -28.33 46.56
CA ASN A 43 7.07 -28.18 47.42
C ASN A 43 6.07 -29.35 47.36
N SER A 44 6.53 -30.55 46.99
CA SER A 44 5.69 -31.76 47.04
C SER A 44 4.97 -31.90 48.39
N MET A 45 3.77 -32.49 48.40
CA MET A 45 3.07 -32.81 49.65
C MET A 45 3.90 -33.70 50.60
N PHE A 46 4.88 -34.43 50.06
CA PHE A 46 5.80 -35.27 50.81
C PHE A 46 7.14 -34.59 51.14
N GLU A 47 7.35 -33.33 50.77
CA GLU A 47 8.63 -32.65 50.94
C GLU A 47 9.12 -32.71 52.39
N LEU A 48 8.24 -32.50 53.37
CA LEU A 48 8.63 -32.53 54.80
C LEU A 48 9.15 -33.90 55.27
N VAL A 49 8.84 -34.97 54.52
CA VAL A 49 9.30 -36.35 54.78
C VAL A 49 10.48 -36.73 53.89
N LEU A 50 10.41 -36.44 52.59
CA LEU A 50 11.41 -36.87 51.58
C LEU A 50 12.62 -35.93 51.50
N GLY A 51 12.41 -34.62 51.64
CA GLY A 51 13.47 -33.63 51.68
C GLY A 51 14.19 -33.40 50.35
N PHE A 52 13.50 -33.46 49.22
CA PHE A 52 14.13 -33.27 47.90
C PHE A 52 14.47 -31.82 47.62
N GLY A 53 13.92 -30.86 48.37
CA GLY A 53 14.29 -29.45 48.23
C GLY A 53 15.79 -29.21 48.38
N LEU A 54 16.32 -28.29 47.56
CA LEU A 54 17.71 -27.85 47.64
C LEU A 54 17.96 -27.18 48.99
N LYS A 55 19.10 -27.48 49.63
CA LYS A 55 19.50 -26.86 50.88
C LYS A 55 20.69 -25.93 50.66
N SER A 56 21.86 -26.47 50.34
CA SER A 56 23.04 -25.64 50.04
C SER A 56 23.26 -25.58 48.52
N VAL A 57 23.38 -24.38 48.00
CA VAL A 57 23.53 -24.10 46.56
C VAL A 57 24.62 -23.04 46.36
N THR A 58 25.59 -23.30 45.49
CA THR A 58 26.52 -22.28 45.01
C THR A 58 25.92 -21.64 43.77
N ILE A 59 25.75 -20.32 43.78
CA ILE A 59 25.22 -19.56 42.65
C ILE A 59 26.39 -18.92 41.91
N GLU A 60 26.45 -19.13 40.60
CA GLU A 60 27.41 -18.51 39.71
C GLU A 60 26.67 -17.78 38.57
N TYR A 61 27.30 -16.75 38.01
CA TYR A 61 26.76 -16.02 36.87
C TYR A 61 27.84 -15.76 35.81
N SER A 62 27.39 -15.52 34.59
CA SER A 62 28.26 -15.25 33.45
C SER A 62 27.58 -14.32 32.44
N GLU A 63 28.36 -13.51 31.75
CA GLU A 63 27.89 -12.72 30.60
C GLU A 63 28.00 -13.49 29.28
N ASN A 64 28.94 -14.44 29.17
CA ASN A 64 29.31 -15.11 27.92
C ASN A 64 29.15 -16.65 27.94
N GLY A 65 28.85 -17.23 29.09
CA GLY A 65 28.67 -18.68 29.29
C GLY A 65 29.98 -19.47 29.41
N ALA A 66 31.13 -18.83 29.22
CA ALA A 66 32.46 -19.42 29.33
C ALA A 66 33.16 -19.04 30.65
N ASP A 67 33.08 -17.76 31.03
CA ASP A 67 33.71 -17.20 32.23
C ASP A 67 32.67 -17.06 33.34
N TRP A 68 32.85 -17.82 34.42
CA TRP A 68 31.88 -17.89 35.52
C TRP A 68 32.42 -17.21 36.77
N THR A 69 31.59 -16.37 37.38
CA THR A 69 31.87 -15.72 38.67
C THR A 69 30.92 -16.27 39.73
N ALA A 70 31.46 -16.71 40.86
CA ALA A 70 30.65 -17.12 42.00
C ALA A 70 30.02 -15.88 42.65
N LEU A 71 28.68 -15.86 42.70
CA LEU A 71 27.92 -14.90 43.52
C LEU A 71 28.07 -15.26 45.01
N GLY A 72 28.07 -16.55 45.33
CA GLY A 72 28.28 -17.06 46.69
C GLY A 72 27.58 -18.39 46.95
N ASP A 73 27.70 -18.85 48.19
CA ASP A 73 27.00 -20.04 48.71
C ASP A 73 25.79 -19.61 49.51
N PHE A 74 24.64 -20.21 49.21
CA PHE A 74 23.35 -19.85 49.81
C PHE A 74 22.65 -21.06 50.39
N GLU A 75 21.91 -20.85 51.49
CA GLU A 75 20.99 -21.84 52.03
C GLU A 75 19.56 -21.51 51.60
N PHE A 76 18.95 -22.39 50.80
CA PHE A 76 17.55 -22.27 50.40
C PHE A 76 16.65 -22.81 51.50
N ALA A 77 15.65 -22.03 51.91
CA ALA A 77 14.66 -22.46 52.88
C ALA A 77 13.82 -23.62 52.34
N ARG A 78 13.51 -24.59 53.20
CA ARG A 78 12.66 -25.73 52.85
C ARG A 78 11.25 -25.26 52.52
N ALA A 79 10.61 -25.88 51.53
CA ALA A 79 9.23 -25.56 51.18
C ALA A 79 8.22 -26.02 52.25
N THR A 80 6.99 -25.51 52.17
CA THR A 80 5.96 -25.72 53.19
C THR A 80 5.08 -26.96 52.97
N ALA A 81 5.20 -27.62 51.81
CA ALA A 81 4.33 -28.70 51.35
C ALA A 81 2.84 -28.30 51.26
N LYS A 82 2.56 -27.02 50.95
CA LYS A 82 1.20 -26.47 50.82
C LYS A 82 1.01 -25.83 49.46
N ALA A 83 -0.21 -25.93 48.91
CA ALA A 83 -0.57 -25.28 47.66
C ALA A 83 -0.55 -23.73 47.71
N THR A 84 -0.45 -23.14 48.91
CA THR A 84 -0.35 -21.68 49.12
C THR A 84 1.11 -21.23 49.36
N TYR A 85 2.09 -22.04 48.98
CA TYR A 85 3.51 -21.78 49.23
C TYR A 85 4.01 -20.60 48.39
N THR A 86 4.52 -19.55 49.03
CA THR A 86 5.15 -18.40 48.38
C THR A 86 6.68 -18.50 48.48
N ALA A 87 7.41 -17.73 47.66
CA ALA A 87 8.86 -17.66 47.75
C ALA A 87 9.27 -17.34 49.20
N ASN A 88 10.19 -18.12 49.72
CA ASN A 88 10.68 -18.02 51.10
C ASN A 88 12.20 -17.88 51.17
N THR A 89 12.86 -17.83 50.02
CA THR A 89 14.27 -17.48 49.89
C THR A 89 14.40 -16.40 48.84
N THR A 90 15.18 -15.38 49.18
CA THR A 90 15.48 -14.23 48.33
C THR A 90 17.00 -14.11 48.27
N ILE A 91 17.54 -14.05 47.07
CA ILE A 91 18.96 -13.88 46.82
C ILE A 91 19.17 -12.51 46.17
N ASP A 92 19.96 -11.65 46.82
CA ASP A 92 20.35 -10.36 46.27
C ASP A 92 21.49 -10.56 45.27
N PHE A 93 21.29 -10.05 44.05
CA PHE A 93 22.29 -10.05 42.99
C PHE A 93 23.05 -8.72 42.93
N ALA A 94 22.68 -7.71 43.72
CA ALA A 94 23.36 -6.42 43.83
C ALA A 94 23.58 -5.69 42.48
N GLY A 95 22.77 -5.99 41.47
CA GLY A 95 22.90 -5.37 40.15
C GLY A 95 24.00 -5.98 39.26
N VAL A 96 24.42 -7.23 39.48
CA VAL A 96 25.47 -7.82 38.62
C VAL A 96 24.98 -8.02 37.17
N PRO A 97 25.85 -7.78 36.17
CA PRO A 97 25.57 -8.11 34.78
C PRO A 97 25.61 -9.63 34.58
N ALA A 98 24.52 -10.20 34.09
CA ALA A 98 24.47 -11.63 33.78
C ALA A 98 23.54 -11.93 32.61
N ARG A 99 24.01 -12.80 31.71
CA ARG A 99 23.19 -13.50 30.72
C ARG A 99 22.91 -14.94 31.14
N PHE A 100 23.79 -15.53 31.94
CA PHE A 100 23.68 -16.89 32.42
C PHE A 100 23.73 -16.92 33.94
N VAL A 101 22.90 -17.77 34.56
CA VAL A 101 22.95 -18.05 36.00
C VAL A 101 22.96 -19.57 36.20
N ARG A 102 23.86 -20.07 37.03
CA ARG A 102 23.99 -21.48 37.37
C ARG A 102 23.81 -21.69 38.88
N LEU A 103 22.95 -22.63 39.22
CA LEU A 103 22.72 -23.13 40.57
C LEU A 103 23.42 -24.47 40.72
N ASN A 104 24.61 -24.51 41.31
CA ASN A 104 25.31 -25.76 41.61
C ASN A 104 24.78 -26.34 42.92
N VAL A 105 24.25 -27.56 42.86
CA VAL A 105 23.57 -28.20 43.99
C VAL A 105 24.60 -28.91 44.88
N ASN A 106 24.80 -28.40 46.10
CA ASN A 106 25.74 -28.97 47.06
C ASN A 106 25.05 -29.96 48.02
N SER A 107 23.82 -29.68 48.44
CA SER A 107 23.02 -30.57 49.29
C SER A 107 21.52 -30.27 49.26
N GLY A 108 20.73 -31.18 49.81
CA GLY A 108 19.27 -31.11 49.96
C GLY A 108 18.87 -31.41 51.40
N TYR A 109 17.57 -31.31 51.70
CA TYR A 109 17.06 -31.54 53.07
C TYR A 109 16.97 -33.02 53.46
N GLY A 110 16.94 -33.92 52.49
CA GLY A 110 16.75 -35.37 52.65
C GLY A 110 18.00 -36.20 52.39
N MET A 111 17.93 -37.48 52.75
CA MET A 111 19.04 -38.44 52.62
C MET A 111 18.94 -39.37 51.40
N MET A 112 17.90 -39.20 50.56
CA MET A 112 17.62 -40.11 49.44
C MET A 112 18.45 -39.82 48.18
N GLY A 113 19.28 -38.77 48.19
CA GLY A 113 20.14 -38.41 47.04
C GLY A 113 19.37 -37.89 45.83
N GLN A 114 18.16 -37.36 46.02
CA GLN A 114 17.36 -36.71 44.99
C GLN A 114 17.16 -35.23 45.34
N PHE A 115 17.21 -34.37 44.34
CA PHE A 115 17.18 -32.91 44.47
C PHE A 115 16.14 -32.33 43.54
N GLY A 116 15.37 -31.36 44.00
CA GLY A 116 14.33 -30.73 43.22
C GLY A 116 14.19 -29.25 43.49
N LEU A 117 13.54 -28.58 42.55
CA LEU A 117 13.27 -27.15 42.57
C LEU A 117 11.92 -26.90 41.90
N SER A 118 11.15 -25.92 42.40
CA SER A 118 9.84 -25.60 41.86
C SER A 118 9.93 -24.46 40.85
N GLU A 119 10.26 -23.26 41.30
CA GLU A 119 10.31 -22.06 40.46
C GLU A 119 11.42 -21.15 40.97
N VAL A 120 12.06 -20.43 40.05
CA VAL A 120 12.83 -19.23 40.38
C VAL A 120 12.32 -18.06 39.56
N ARG A 121 12.41 -16.86 40.11
CA ARG A 121 12.10 -15.63 39.40
C ARG A 121 13.24 -14.65 39.56
N PHE A 122 13.81 -14.25 38.44
CA PHE A 122 14.81 -13.19 38.37
C PHE A 122 14.14 -11.83 38.19
N LEU A 123 14.47 -10.89 39.06
CA LEU A 123 14.13 -9.48 38.96
C LEU A 123 15.39 -8.73 38.55
N PHE A 124 15.24 -7.71 37.70
CA PHE A 124 16.36 -6.94 37.18
C PHE A 124 16.06 -5.45 37.20
N ILE A 125 17.11 -4.65 37.22
CA ILE A 125 17.05 -3.19 37.02
C ILE A 125 17.00 -2.94 35.50
N PRO A 126 15.97 -2.27 34.97
CA PRO A 126 15.85 -2.00 33.53
C PRO A 126 16.89 -0.97 33.04
N ALA A 127 18.14 -1.38 32.88
CA ALA A 127 19.27 -0.53 32.51
C ALA A 127 19.31 -0.19 31.01
N HIS A 128 18.56 -0.91 30.17
CA HIS A 128 18.50 -0.67 28.71
C HIS A 128 17.37 0.29 28.33
N ALA A 129 17.57 0.99 27.21
CA ALA A 129 16.54 1.74 26.52
C ALA A 129 15.38 0.82 26.10
N ARG A 130 14.14 1.30 26.18
CA ARG A 130 12.93 0.53 25.85
C ARG A 130 11.81 1.44 25.35
N GLU A 131 10.72 0.85 24.86
CA GLU A 131 9.52 1.59 24.41
C GLU A 131 9.86 2.69 23.37
N PRO A 132 10.44 2.32 22.21
CA PRO A 132 10.82 3.29 21.19
C PRO A 132 9.62 4.01 20.56
N GLN A 133 9.86 5.24 20.13
CA GLN A 133 8.99 6.06 19.30
C GLN A 133 9.85 6.65 18.16
N PRO A 134 9.54 6.41 16.88
CA PRO A 134 8.50 5.52 16.37
C PRO A 134 8.61 4.10 16.93
N SER A 135 7.48 3.39 17.07
CA SER A 135 7.50 1.98 17.48
C SER A 135 8.29 1.15 16.47
N SER A 136 9.01 0.13 16.95
CA SER A 136 9.74 -0.77 16.05
C SER A 136 8.79 -1.44 15.04
N GLY A 137 9.11 -1.36 13.75
CA GLY A 137 8.28 -1.81 12.63
C GLY A 137 7.26 -0.78 12.12
N ALA A 138 7.28 0.47 12.63
CA ALA A 138 6.39 1.52 12.13
C ALA A 138 6.67 1.84 10.65
N THR A 139 5.61 2.13 9.90
CA THR A 139 5.65 2.56 8.50
C THR A 139 5.04 3.96 8.36
N GLU A 140 5.29 4.63 7.24
CA GLU A 140 4.78 6.00 6.97
C GLU A 140 5.19 7.02 8.07
N VAL A 141 6.41 6.87 8.60
CA VAL A 141 6.94 7.84 9.58
C VAL A 141 7.30 9.14 8.87
N GLU A 142 6.79 10.27 9.37
CA GLU A 142 7.14 11.59 8.84
C GLU A 142 8.64 11.85 8.99
N VAL A 143 9.29 12.38 7.94
CA VAL A 143 10.74 12.64 7.92
C VAL A 143 11.20 13.70 8.94
N GLY A 144 10.27 14.48 9.51
CA GLY A 144 10.51 15.42 10.60
C GLY A 144 10.39 14.82 12.01
N THR A 145 10.12 13.51 12.13
CA THR A 145 9.86 12.84 13.41
C THR A 145 11.11 12.76 14.29
N LEU A 146 10.94 13.05 15.58
CA LEU A 146 11.96 12.79 16.61
C LEU A 146 11.96 11.31 17.00
N LEU A 147 13.16 10.77 17.21
CA LEU A 147 13.32 9.48 17.88
C LEU A 147 13.22 9.72 19.39
N ALA A 148 12.42 8.94 20.09
CA ALA A 148 12.30 8.99 21.55
C ALA A 148 12.19 7.58 22.14
N TRP A 149 12.56 7.44 23.41
CA TRP A 149 12.54 6.16 24.11
C TRP A 149 12.34 6.37 25.60
N ARG A 150 12.07 5.29 26.31
CA ARG A 150 12.12 5.25 27.76
C ARG A 150 13.52 4.88 28.22
N SER A 151 14.17 5.80 28.93
CA SER A 151 15.55 5.60 29.42
C SER A 151 15.72 4.37 30.30
N GLY A 152 16.91 3.80 30.18
CA GLY A 152 17.51 2.92 31.18
C GLY A 152 17.51 3.56 32.56
N ARG A 153 17.25 2.77 33.60
CA ARG A 153 17.42 3.21 34.98
C ARG A 153 18.91 3.48 35.20
N GLU A 154 19.23 4.60 35.85
CA GLU A 154 20.60 5.08 36.14
C GLU A 154 21.37 5.59 34.91
N ALA A 155 20.77 5.66 33.73
CA ALA A 155 21.39 6.32 32.59
C ALA A 155 21.59 7.82 32.84
N VAL A 156 22.73 8.35 32.41
CA VAL A 156 23.09 9.78 32.48
C VAL A 156 23.13 10.39 31.09
N SER A 157 23.54 9.62 30.08
CA SER A 157 23.52 10.00 28.67
C SER A 157 23.17 8.81 27.78
N HIS A 158 22.93 9.08 26.51
CA HIS A 158 22.45 8.11 25.53
C HIS A 158 23.26 8.22 24.24
N ASP A 159 23.91 7.13 23.86
CA ASP A 159 24.56 7.02 22.55
C ASP A 159 23.55 6.46 21.54
N VAL A 160 23.15 7.30 20.59
CA VAL A 160 22.13 6.97 19.58
C VAL A 160 22.82 6.56 18.29
N TYR A 161 22.53 5.35 17.83
CA TYR A 161 23.04 4.82 16.57
C TYR A 161 21.94 4.72 15.53
N LEU A 162 22.23 5.08 14.29
CA LEU A 162 21.27 5.08 13.17
C LEU A 162 21.98 4.65 11.87
N SER A 163 21.29 3.89 11.03
CA SER A 163 21.75 3.50 9.69
C SER A 163 20.58 2.99 8.84
N THR A 164 20.77 2.93 7.53
CA THR A 164 19.90 2.18 6.60
C THR A 164 20.33 0.71 6.43
N ASP A 165 21.46 0.31 7.03
CA ASP A 165 21.91 -1.09 7.13
C ASP A 165 21.82 -1.59 8.58
N ALA A 166 20.98 -2.61 8.79
CA ALA A 166 20.74 -3.24 10.09
C ALA A 166 22.03 -3.82 10.74
N ASN A 167 23.03 -4.18 9.93
CA ASN A 167 24.27 -4.79 10.40
C ASN A 167 25.40 -3.78 10.61
N ALA A 168 25.21 -2.51 10.19
CA ALA A 168 26.23 -1.47 10.20
C ALA A 168 25.66 -0.16 10.76
N LEU A 169 25.25 -0.20 12.02
CA LEU A 169 24.82 0.98 12.78
C LEU A 169 26.02 1.92 13.04
N SER A 170 25.82 3.22 12.83
CA SER A 170 26.83 4.27 13.09
C SER A 170 26.34 5.23 14.16
N LEU A 171 27.26 5.76 14.98
CA LEU A 171 26.91 6.72 16.05
C LEU A 171 26.40 8.01 15.40
N ALA A 172 25.11 8.28 15.58
CA ALA A 172 24.44 9.47 15.09
C ALA A 172 24.61 10.66 16.05
N GLY A 173 24.70 10.39 17.36
CA GLY A 173 25.02 11.40 18.37
C GLY A 173 24.88 10.89 19.80
N THR A 174 25.37 11.70 20.74
CA THR A 174 25.22 11.46 22.19
C THR A 174 24.34 12.57 22.78
N VAL A 175 23.30 12.20 23.51
CA VAL A 175 22.32 13.15 24.08
C VAL A 175 22.06 12.89 25.56
N GLU A 176 21.70 13.94 26.30
CA GLU A 176 21.34 13.85 27.72
C GLU A 176 19.84 13.57 27.94
N SER A 177 19.00 13.94 26.95
CA SER A 177 17.56 13.67 26.96
C SER A 177 17.23 12.39 26.20
N ALA A 178 16.16 11.70 26.60
CA ALA A 178 15.65 10.49 25.94
C ALA A 178 14.96 10.76 24.59
N SER A 179 15.54 11.64 23.78
CA SER A 179 15.06 12.05 22.47
C SER A 179 16.21 12.52 21.57
N PHE A 180 16.11 12.25 20.27
CA PHE A 180 17.09 12.62 19.26
C PHE A 180 16.39 13.06 17.97
N ALA A 181 16.89 14.12 17.32
CA ALA A 181 16.38 14.62 16.04
C ALA A 181 17.30 14.16 14.90
N PRO A 182 16.97 13.06 14.19
CA PRO A 182 17.76 12.57 13.07
C PRO A 182 17.52 13.40 11.80
N ALA A 183 18.47 13.33 10.86
CA ALA A 183 18.22 13.71 9.47
C ALA A 183 17.69 12.49 8.71
N LEU A 184 16.37 12.43 8.52
CA LEU A 184 15.71 11.34 7.78
C LEU A 184 15.51 11.73 6.32
N GLU A 185 15.57 10.74 5.44
CA GLU A 185 15.28 10.85 4.01
C GLU A 185 13.93 10.19 3.71
N PHE A 186 13.22 10.66 2.68
CA PHE A 186 11.99 10.03 2.20
C PHE A 186 12.24 8.60 1.70
N GLY A 187 11.21 7.74 1.76
CA GLY A 187 11.23 6.39 1.19
C GLY A 187 12.32 5.45 1.75
N SER A 188 12.83 5.72 2.95
CA SER A 188 13.96 5.00 3.53
C SER A 188 13.53 4.13 4.72
N THR A 189 14.16 2.97 4.85
CA THR A 189 14.07 2.14 6.06
C THR A 189 15.29 2.38 6.94
N TYR A 190 15.05 2.75 8.19
CA TYR A 190 16.10 2.98 9.17
C TYR A 190 16.11 1.90 10.24
N TYR A 191 17.31 1.62 10.74
CA TYR A 191 17.60 0.80 11.89
C TYR A 191 18.32 1.66 12.91
N TRP A 192 17.92 1.56 14.17
CA TRP A 192 18.48 2.38 15.23
C TRP A 192 18.54 1.65 16.55
N ARG A 193 19.47 2.08 17.40
CA ARG A 193 19.70 1.53 18.73
C ARG A 193 20.10 2.66 19.66
N VAL A 194 19.76 2.54 20.92
CA VAL A 194 20.22 3.45 21.97
C VAL A 194 21.00 2.68 23.01
N ASP A 195 22.25 3.07 23.22
CA ASP A 195 23.10 2.53 24.29
C ASP A 195 23.05 3.50 25.47
N GLU A 196 22.69 2.98 26.64
CA GLU A 196 22.50 3.75 27.86
C GLU A 196 23.84 3.88 28.60
N VAL A 197 24.27 5.12 28.89
CA VAL A 197 25.63 5.40 29.38
C VAL A 197 25.60 6.03 30.78
N ASN A 198 26.42 5.50 31.68
CA ASN A 198 26.75 6.08 32.98
C ASN A 198 28.17 5.66 33.42
N GLU A 199 29.15 6.53 33.17
CA GLU A 199 30.57 6.33 33.49
C GLU A 199 30.89 6.20 35.00
N ALA A 200 29.93 6.50 35.88
CA ALA A 200 30.12 6.34 37.32
C ALA A 200 29.85 4.90 37.80
N GLU A 201 29.20 4.07 36.98
CA GLU A 201 28.86 2.67 37.29
C GLU A 201 29.96 1.71 36.80
N VAL A 202 30.04 0.52 37.42
CA VAL A 202 31.01 -0.53 37.03
C VAL A 202 30.79 -0.98 35.58
N ASN A 203 29.52 -1.08 35.17
CA ASN A 203 29.12 -1.32 33.80
C ASN A 203 28.65 0.01 33.21
N ALA A 204 29.58 0.71 32.55
CA ALA A 204 29.37 2.07 32.06
C ALA A 204 28.36 2.16 30.90
N VAL A 205 28.16 1.08 30.14
CA VAL A 205 27.32 1.08 28.93
C VAL A 205 26.40 -0.14 28.88
N TRP A 206 25.12 0.09 28.62
CA TRP A 206 24.11 -0.95 28.41
C TRP A 206 23.53 -0.85 27.00
N GLY A 207 23.93 -1.77 26.12
CA GLY A 207 23.53 -1.75 24.71
C GLY A 207 22.04 -2.04 24.50
N GLY A 208 21.36 -1.25 23.68
CA GLY A 208 19.92 -1.40 23.42
C GLY A 208 19.57 -2.51 22.42
N ASP A 209 18.27 -2.74 22.24
CA ASP A 209 17.76 -3.54 21.10
C ASP A 209 17.81 -2.70 19.82
N VAL A 210 17.98 -3.37 18.67
CA VAL A 210 17.86 -2.71 17.36
C VAL A 210 16.39 -2.60 16.99
N TRP A 211 15.93 -1.38 16.80
CA TRP A 211 14.58 -1.03 16.34
C TRP A 211 14.61 -0.60 14.89
N THR A 212 13.46 -0.67 14.22
CA THR A 212 13.34 -0.31 12.79
C THR A 212 12.09 0.52 12.53
N PHE A 213 12.10 1.34 11.48
CA PHE A 213 10.91 1.99 10.93
C PHE A 213 11.16 2.37 9.46
N SER A 214 10.11 2.57 8.68
CA SER A 214 10.18 3.16 7.34
C SER A 214 9.52 4.54 7.32
N THR A 215 10.16 5.48 6.61
CA THR A 215 9.65 6.84 6.42
C THR A 215 8.61 6.88 5.30
N GLN A 216 7.71 7.86 5.35
CA GLN A 216 6.82 8.18 4.22
C GLN A 216 7.62 8.42 2.92
N GLU A 217 7.01 8.11 1.78
CA GLU A 217 7.60 8.40 0.47
C GLU A 217 7.42 9.85 0.04
N TYR A 218 6.28 10.45 0.41
CA TYR A 218 5.89 11.79 -0.01
C TYR A 218 5.33 12.59 1.18
N ALA A 219 5.66 13.88 1.22
CA ALA A 219 4.96 14.86 2.03
C ALA A 219 3.85 15.52 1.21
N TRP A 220 2.70 15.74 1.84
CA TRP A 220 1.53 16.32 1.18
C TRP A 220 1.68 17.83 0.96
N ILE A 221 1.46 18.25 -0.28
CA ILE A 221 1.21 19.65 -0.64
C ILE A 221 -0.29 19.93 -0.52
N ASP A 222 -1.09 19.03 -1.07
CA ASP A 222 -2.55 19.06 -0.99
C ASP A 222 -3.12 17.66 -1.24
N GLY A 223 -3.79 17.08 -0.25
CA GLY A 223 -4.60 15.88 -0.43
C GLY A 223 -6.08 16.19 -0.62
N PHE A 224 -6.47 17.47 -0.76
CA PHE A 224 -7.84 17.94 -0.92
C PHE A 224 -8.83 17.64 0.22
N GLU A 225 -8.41 16.94 1.27
CA GLU A 225 -9.25 16.52 2.41
C GLU A 225 -9.72 17.65 3.35
N THR A 226 -9.16 18.85 3.24
CA THR A 226 -9.41 19.94 4.19
C THR A 226 -10.53 20.89 3.77
N TYR A 227 -10.97 20.83 2.51
CA TYR A 227 -12.00 21.69 1.95
C TYR A 227 -13.41 21.25 2.35
N ASN A 228 -14.33 22.20 2.50
CA ASN A 228 -15.74 21.93 2.80
C ASN A 228 -16.66 22.92 2.05
N ASP A 229 -17.98 22.78 2.20
CA ASP A 229 -18.96 23.60 1.45
C ASP A 229 -19.32 24.94 2.13
N ASP A 230 -18.53 25.41 3.11
CA ASP A 230 -18.79 26.66 3.84
C ASP A 230 -18.23 27.87 3.09
N LEU A 231 -19.11 28.49 2.29
CA LEU A 231 -18.82 29.70 1.52
C LEU A 231 -18.63 30.94 2.41
N GLU A 232 -19.22 30.98 3.60
CA GLU A 232 -19.10 32.15 4.49
C GLU A 232 -17.72 32.15 5.17
N ALA A 233 -17.21 30.96 5.48
CA ALA A 233 -15.87 30.78 6.05
C ALA A 233 -14.75 30.89 5.00
N GLY A 234 -15.06 30.81 3.70
CA GLY A 234 -14.06 30.83 2.63
C GLY A 234 -13.20 29.55 2.61
N THR A 235 -13.82 28.40 2.90
CA THR A 235 -13.15 27.10 2.99
C THR A 235 -13.54 26.15 1.86
N ALA A 236 -14.15 26.67 0.79
CA ALA A 236 -14.41 25.90 -0.42
C ALA A 236 -13.13 25.70 -1.24
N ILE A 237 -13.11 24.65 -2.05
CA ILE A 237 -11.91 24.26 -2.80
C ILE A 237 -11.41 25.35 -3.76
N PHE A 238 -12.33 26.12 -4.36
CA PHE A 238 -12.02 27.26 -5.24
C PHE A 238 -11.57 28.52 -4.49
N ASP A 239 -11.74 28.59 -3.16
CA ASP A 239 -11.18 29.70 -2.38
C ASP A 239 -9.65 29.58 -2.26
N THR A 240 -9.12 28.36 -2.42
CA THR A 240 -7.66 28.08 -2.38
C THR A 240 -7.07 27.85 -3.77
N TRP A 241 -7.77 27.10 -4.62
CA TRP A 241 -7.38 26.86 -6.01
C TRP A 241 -8.16 27.78 -6.94
N LEU A 242 -7.52 28.88 -7.33
CA LEU A 242 -8.13 29.94 -8.14
C LEU A 242 -8.11 29.57 -9.61
N ASP A 243 -9.24 29.82 -10.28
CA ASP A 243 -9.55 29.31 -11.62
C ASP A 243 -9.89 30.44 -12.61
N GLY A 244 -10.53 30.08 -13.73
CA GLY A 244 -10.95 30.93 -14.84
C GLY A 244 -11.76 32.16 -14.45
N TRP A 245 -12.48 32.09 -13.32
CA TRP A 245 -13.26 33.22 -12.81
C TRP A 245 -12.38 34.34 -12.24
N VAL A 246 -11.14 34.01 -11.87
CA VAL A 246 -10.16 34.92 -11.28
C VAL A 246 -9.02 35.23 -12.27
N ASN A 247 -8.61 34.27 -13.09
CA ASN A 247 -7.46 34.39 -14.00
C ASN A 247 -7.82 34.51 -15.49
N ASP A 248 -9.10 34.65 -15.84
CA ASP A 248 -9.60 34.82 -17.21
C ASP A 248 -9.21 33.65 -18.16
N THR A 249 -9.12 32.42 -17.65
CA THR A 249 -8.89 31.19 -18.43
C THR A 249 -10.14 30.32 -18.54
N GLY A 250 -10.09 29.21 -19.29
CA GLY A 250 -11.23 28.30 -19.49
C GLY A 250 -11.51 27.34 -18.33
N SER A 251 -10.86 27.49 -17.17
CA SER A 251 -10.99 26.55 -16.05
C SER A 251 -12.18 26.83 -15.13
N THR A 252 -12.70 25.80 -14.49
CA THR A 252 -13.54 25.92 -13.29
C THR A 252 -13.11 24.88 -12.27
N VAL A 253 -12.77 25.34 -11.06
CA VAL A 253 -12.39 24.50 -9.93
C VAL A 253 -13.64 24.19 -9.09
N GLY A 254 -13.83 22.91 -8.77
CA GLY A 254 -15.01 22.48 -8.03
C GLY A 254 -16.24 22.36 -8.92
N TYR A 255 -17.29 21.76 -8.38
CA TYR A 255 -18.62 21.79 -8.97
C TYR A 255 -19.31 23.13 -8.74
N LEU A 256 -20.32 23.44 -9.57
CA LEU A 256 -21.13 24.66 -9.41
C LEU A 256 -22.13 24.57 -8.25
N ASN A 257 -22.34 23.38 -7.70
CA ASN A 257 -23.23 23.13 -6.56
C ASN A 257 -22.53 22.22 -5.56
N ALA A 258 -22.85 22.38 -4.27
CA ALA A 258 -22.35 21.52 -3.22
C ALA A 258 -22.80 20.05 -3.41
N PRO A 259 -21.96 19.04 -3.08
CA PRO A 259 -20.58 19.20 -2.61
C PRO A 259 -19.68 19.74 -3.71
N PHE A 260 -18.85 20.74 -3.39
CA PHE A 260 -18.02 21.40 -4.40
C PHE A 260 -16.83 20.54 -4.83
N ALA A 261 -16.27 19.74 -3.92
CA ALA A 261 -15.27 18.73 -4.24
C ALA A 261 -15.91 17.41 -4.72
N GLU A 262 -15.16 16.62 -5.48
CA GLU A 262 -15.61 15.33 -6.00
C GLU A 262 -15.44 14.24 -4.94
N GLN A 263 -16.49 13.50 -4.60
CA GLN A 263 -16.51 12.56 -3.45
C GLN A 263 -16.62 11.08 -3.83
N THR A 264 -16.70 10.77 -5.13
CA THR A 264 -16.87 9.41 -5.68
C THR A 264 -15.70 8.99 -6.57
N ILE A 265 -15.11 9.92 -7.32
CA ILE A 265 -13.89 9.75 -8.10
C ILE A 265 -12.73 10.29 -7.26
N VAL A 266 -12.19 9.42 -6.41
CA VAL A 266 -11.15 9.76 -5.41
C VAL A 266 -10.00 8.76 -5.54
N HIS A 267 -8.76 9.23 -5.40
CA HIS A 267 -7.57 8.37 -5.38
C HIS A 267 -7.27 7.93 -3.95
N GLY A 268 -7.18 8.89 -3.03
CA GLY A 268 -6.93 8.70 -1.60
C GLY A 268 -7.89 9.55 -0.77
N GLY A 269 -8.14 9.15 0.49
CA GLY A 269 -9.00 9.95 1.38
C GLY A 269 -10.49 9.92 1.00
N ARG A 270 -11.14 11.09 0.97
CA ARG A 270 -12.59 11.29 0.87
C ARG A 270 -13.00 12.14 -0.32
N GLN A 271 -12.10 12.95 -0.88
CA GLN A 271 -12.46 13.85 -1.97
C GLN A 271 -11.26 14.24 -2.85
N SER A 272 -11.53 14.55 -4.12
CA SER A 272 -10.55 15.05 -5.08
C SER A 272 -10.97 16.41 -5.66
N LEU A 273 -10.04 17.07 -6.36
CA LEU A 273 -10.28 18.32 -7.09
C LEU A 273 -10.85 18.04 -8.48
N PRO A 274 -12.13 18.33 -8.77
CA PRO A 274 -12.60 18.41 -10.14
C PRO A 274 -12.15 19.74 -10.76
N LEU A 275 -11.47 19.66 -11.90
CA LEU A 275 -11.04 20.78 -12.73
C LEU A 275 -11.69 20.64 -14.11
N ALA A 276 -12.75 21.40 -14.34
CA ALA A 276 -13.31 21.56 -15.67
C ALA A 276 -12.40 22.46 -16.51
N TYR A 277 -12.29 22.15 -17.80
CA TYR A 277 -11.58 22.96 -18.79
C TYR A 277 -12.46 23.17 -20.03
N ASP A 278 -12.41 24.38 -20.59
CA ASP A 278 -12.99 24.72 -21.89
C ASP A 278 -11.99 25.57 -22.68
N ASN A 279 -11.25 24.92 -23.57
CA ASN A 279 -10.27 25.54 -24.44
C ASN A 279 -10.86 25.89 -25.82
N SER A 280 -12.18 25.84 -25.99
CA SER A 280 -12.84 26.18 -27.26
C SER A 280 -12.88 27.69 -27.53
N GLY A 281 -12.84 28.50 -26.47
CA GLY A 281 -12.80 29.95 -26.49
C GLY A 281 -11.45 30.52 -26.06
N SER A 282 -11.18 31.78 -26.43
CA SER A 282 -9.99 32.51 -25.97
C SER A 282 -10.00 32.61 -24.43
N PRO A 283 -8.86 32.37 -23.74
CA PRO A 283 -7.50 32.32 -24.28
C PRO A 283 -7.03 30.95 -24.79
N PHE A 284 -7.92 29.96 -24.92
CA PHE A 284 -7.66 28.61 -25.43
C PHE A 284 -6.74 27.75 -24.55
N TYR A 285 -6.71 28.04 -23.26
CA TYR A 285 -6.12 27.21 -22.22
C TYR A 285 -6.88 27.44 -20.91
N SER A 286 -6.71 26.52 -19.97
CA SER A 286 -7.41 26.50 -18.69
C SER A 286 -6.39 26.30 -17.57
N GLU A 287 -6.36 27.16 -16.55
CA GLU A 287 -5.44 27.03 -15.42
C GLU A 287 -6.15 27.13 -14.07
N ALA A 288 -5.81 26.23 -13.16
CA ALA A 288 -6.04 26.41 -11.72
C ALA A 288 -4.70 26.67 -11.03
N TRP A 289 -4.65 27.61 -10.10
CA TRP A 289 -3.44 27.89 -9.34
C TRP A 289 -3.68 28.07 -7.86
N ARG A 290 -2.68 27.70 -7.07
CA ARG A 290 -2.62 27.88 -5.63
C ARG A 290 -1.36 28.68 -5.28
N GLN A 291 -1.53 29.72 -4.49
CA GLN A 291 -0.41 30.48 -3.89
C GLN A 291 -0.32 30.15 -2.41
N PHE A 292 0.91 29.98 -1.92
CA PHE A 292 1.18 29.68 -0.52
C PHE A 292 1.47 30.98 0.25
N ASP A 293 0.81 31.17 1.39
CA ASP A 293 1.04 32.33 2.27
C ASP A 293 2.49 32.46 2.73
N THR A 294 3.18 31.33 2.85
CA THR A 294 4.60 31.25 3.13
C THR A 294 5.25 30.28 2.16
N ALA A 295 6.39 30.68 1.60
CA ALA A 295 7.18 29.86 0.70
C ALA A 295 7.53 28.51 1.35
N GLN A 296 7.26 27.43 0.61
CA GLN A 296 7.44 26.05 1.07
C GLN A 296 8.80 25.49 0.64
N ASP A 297 9.41 24.66 1.49
CA ASP A 297 10.60 23.89 1.15
C ASP A 297 10.21 22.49 0.69
N TRP A 298 10.33 22.25 -0.61
CA TRP A 298 10.12 20.95 -1.26
C TRP A 298 11.46 20.25 -1.59
N GLY A 299 12.61 20.86 -1.28
CA GLY A 299 13.93 20.32 -1.60
C GLY A 299 14.60 19.55 -0.45
N GLY A 300 14.03 19.58 0.76
CA GLY A 300 14.56 18.88 1.93
C GLY A 300 14.44 17.35 1.87
N HIS A 301 15.14 16.67 2.79
CA HIS A 301 15.01 15.22 3.03
C HIS A 301 15.24 14.31 1.80
N ASP A 302 16.12 14.75 0.90
CA ASP A 302 16.48 14.06 -0.36
C ASP A 302 15.29 13.82 -1.31
N ALA A 303 14.28 14.69 -1.24
CA ALA A 303 13.21 14.71 -2.24
C ALA A 303 13.78 14.90 -3.64
N ASP A 304 13.33 14.09 -4.60
CA ASP A 304 13.82 14.10 -5.98
C ASP A 304 12.72 14.33 -7.03
N ARG A 305 11.46 14.38 -6.60
CA ARG A 305 10.31 14.54 -7.49
C ARG A 305 9.08 15.17 -6.82
N LEU A 306 8.24 15.75 -7.66
CA LEU A 306 6.84 16.10 -7.39
C LEU A 306 5.96 14.95 -7.94
N VAL A 307 4.89 14.62 -7.25
CA VAL A 307 3.86 13.68 -7.73
C VAL A 307 2.48 14.31 -7.59
N LEU A 308 1.62 14.05 -8.55
CA LEU A 308 0.19 14.31 -8.47
C LEU A 308 -0.55 13.18 -9.18
N TYR A 309 -1.74 12.83 -8.69
CA TYR A 309 -2.59 11.82 -9.30
C TYR A 309 -3.64 12.51 -10.15
N VAL A 310 -3.73 12.11 -11.41
CA VAL A 310 -4.63 12.72 -12.38
C VAL A 310 -5.51 11.66 -13.02
N ARG A 311 -6.80 11.95 -13.16
CA ARG A 311 -7.75 11.11 -13.87
C ARG A 311 -8.61 11.96 -14.80
N GLY A 312 -8.77 11.54 -16.03
CA GLY A 312 -9.69 12.12 -16.99
C GLY A 312 -11.01 11.35 -17.11
N ASN A 313 -11.82 11.74 -18.09
CA ASN A 313 -12.99 10.98 -18.52
C ASN A 313 -12.77 10.43 -19.92
N ALA A 314 -12.95 9.12 -20.09
CA ALA A 314 -12.74 8.47 -21.37
C ALA A 314 -13.66 9.02 -22.47
N PRO A 315 -13.12 9.31 -23.67
CA PRO A 315 -13.91 9.71 -24.82
C PRO A 315 -14.76 8.55 -25.34
N ASP A 316 -15.57 8.83 -26.35
CA ASP A 316 -16.27 7.82 -27.13
C ASP A 316 -15.34 6.73 -27.63
N PHE A 317 -14.20 7.14 -28.20
CA PHE A 317 -13.14 6.28 -28.71
C PHE A 317 -11.93 7.13 -29.09
N VAL A 318 -10.74 6.69 -28.74
CA VAL A 318 -9.46 7.22 -29.24
C VAL A 318 -8.44 6.10 -29.37
N GLU A 319 -7.67 6.11 -30.46
CA GLU A 319 -6.41 5.35 -30.55
C GLU A 319 -5.29 6.25 -30.01
N THR A 320 -4.61 5.82 -28.95
CA THR A 320 -3.54 6.58 -28.31
C THR A 320 -2.24 6.49 -29.13
N ALA A 321 -1.32 7.42 -28.90
CA ALA A 321 -0.08 7.51 -29.67
C ALA A 321 0.84 6.27 -29.54
N ASP A 322 0.72 5.54 -28.43
CA ASP A 322 1.41 4.28 -28.14
C ASP A 322 0.67 3.04 -28.70
N GLY A 323 -0.43 3.23 -29.43
CA GLY A 323 -1.21 2.16 -30.05
C GLY A 323 -2.21 1.46 -29.12
N GLY A 324 -2.47 2.04 -27.96
CA GLY A 324 -3.61 1.68 -27.11
C GLY A 324 -4.94 2.24 -27.62
N VAL A 325 -6.02 1.88 -26.95
CA VAL A 325 -7.37 2.40 -27.18
C VAL A 325 -7.99 2.77 -25.85
N ILE A 326 -8.63 3.94 -25.80
CA ILE A 326 -9.48 4.35 -24.67
C ILE A 326 -10.90 4.55 -25.21
N MET A 327 -11.89 3.97 -24.56
CA MET A 327 -13.30 4.22 -24.89
C MET A 327 -14.22 4.05 -23.68
N SER A 328 -15.32 4.81 -23.68
CA SER A 328 -16.38 4.73 -22.69
C SER A 328 -17.67 4.12 -23.22
N GLY A 329 -18.56 3.70 -22.34
CA GLY A 329 -19.89 3.24 -22.71
C GLY A 329 -20.87 3.24 -21.54
N VAL A 330 -22.14 3.42 -21.87
CA VAL A 330 -23.28 3.15 -21.00
C VAL A 330 -24.17 2.06 -21.61
N GLY A 331 -24.99 1.44 -20.78
CA GLY A 331 -26.10 0.60 -21.23
C GLY A 331 -26.53 -0.41 -20.19
N THR A 332 -27.79 -0.83 -20.23
CA THR A 332 -28.35 -1.76 -19.23
C THR A 332 -27.74 -3.15 -19.32
N ASP A 333 -27.55 -3.71 -20.52
CA ASP A 333 -26.81 -4.96 -20.74
C ASP A 333 -26.68 -5.29 -22.24
N ILE A 334 -25.86 -6.30 -22.56
CA ILE A 334 -25.82 -7.00 -23.86
C ILE A 334 -26.45 -8.39 -23.65
N TRP A 335 -27.78 -8.48 -23.62
CA TRP A 335 -28.44 -9.75 -23.26
C TRP A 335 -29.72 -10.05 -24.01
N ASP A 336 -30.84 -9.45 -23.58
CA ASP A 336 -32.23 -9.78 -23.92
C ASP A 336 -32.54 -9.66 -25.43
N THR A 337 -33.73 -9.20 -25.82
CA THR A 337 -34.08 -9.03 -27.22
C THR A 337 -33.43 -7.80 -27.87
N ALA A 338 -32.83 -6.91 -27.07
CA ALA A 338 -32.18 -5.69 -27.50
C ALA A 338 -30.98 -5.34 -26.59
N ASP A 339 -29.83 -5.09 -27.19
CA ASP A 339 -28.60 -4.68 -26.50
C ASP A 339 -28.55 -3.18 -26.25
N GLN A 340 -27.86 -2.78 -25.18
CA GLN A 340 -27.47 -1.40 -24.91
C GLN A 340 -25.97 -1.31 -24.59
N PHE A 341 -25.19 -0.69 -25.49
CA PHE A 341 -23.74 -0.54 -25.31
C PHE A 341 -23.11 0.38 -26.37
N ARG A 342 -21.83 0.72 -26.21
CA ARG A 342 -21.03 1.37 -27.26
C ARG A 342 -20.22 0.32 -28.04
N PHE A 343 -20.32 0.36 -29.37
CA PHE A 343 -19.55 -0.50 -30.27
C PHE A 343 -18.60 0.32 -31.15
N VAL A 344 -17.33 -0.02 -31.17
CA VAL A 344 -16.33 0.57 -32.06
C VAL A 344 -15.83 -0.47 -33.03
N TYR A 345 -15.97 -0.24 -34.34
CA TYR A 345 -15.88 -1.33 -35.32
C TYR A 345 -15.29 -0.96 -36.67
N LYS A 346 -14.91 -2.03 -37.38
CA LYS A 346 -14.60 -2.08 -38.82
C LYS A 346 -15.45 -3.17 -39.49
N SER A 347 -15.45 -3.21 -40.82
CA SER A 347 -16.15 -4.23 -41.59
C SER A 347 -15.27 -5.47 -41.78
N LEU A 348 -15.81 -6.66 -41.53
CA LEU A 348 -15.17 -7.96 -41.80
C LEU A 348 -15.98 -8.75 -42.82
N SER A 349 -15.34 -9.19 -43.91
CA SER A 349 -15.93 -10.11 -44.90
C SER A 349 -15.36 -11.52 -44.75
N GLY A 350 -16.21 -12.50 -44.46
CA GLY A 350 -15.82 -13.91 -44.34
C GLY A 350 -15.13 -14.22 -43.01
N ASN A 351 -14.05 -15.03 -43.07
CA ASN A 351 -13.30 -15.46 -41.90
C ASN A 351 -12.34 -14.37 -41.41
N GLY A 352 -12.12 -14.32 -40.11
CA GLY A 352 -11.21 -13.35 -39.50
C GLY A 352 -11.16 -13.49 -37.99
N SER A 353 -10.33 -12.67 -37.35
CA SER A 353 -10.26 -12.61 -35.88
C SER A 353 -10.03 -11.20 -35.39
N VAL A 354 -10.32 -10.99 -34.12
CA VAL A 354 -9.96 -9.80 -33.35
C VAL A 354 -9.35 -10.25 -32.03
N THR A 355 -8.22 -9.66 -31.66
CA THR A 355 -7.48 -9.92 -30.43
C THR A 355 -7.16 -8.60 -29.76
N VAL A 356 -7.28 -8.53 -28.44
CA VAL A 356 -6.91 -7.35 -27.65
C VAL A 356 -6.48 -7.77 -26.25
N ARG A 357 -5.64 -6.96 -25.60
CA ARG A 357 -5.48 -6.97 -24.14
C ARG A 357 -6.41 -5.92 -23.56
N VAL A 358 -7.29 -6.33 -22.64
CA VAL A 358 -8.07 -5.40 -21.82
C VAL A 358 -7.17 -5.04 -20.65
N ASP A 359 -6.72 -3.78 -20.56
CA ASP A 359 -5.78 -3.31 -19.55
C ASP A 359 -6.49 -2.83 -18.29
N SER A 360 -7.63 -2.17 -18.45
CA SER A 360 -8.47 -1.71 -17.36
C SER A 360 -9.94 -1.66 -17.78
N LEU A 361 -10.85 -1.79 -16.80
CA LEU A 361 -12.28 -1.54 -16.95
C LEU A 361 -12.77 -0.89 -15.66
N VAL A 362 -13.24 0.35 -15.73
CA VAL A 362 -13.82 1.06 -14.59
C VAL A 362 -15.03 0.29 -14.08
N ARG A 363 -15.10 0.07 -12.76
CA ARG A 363 -16.21 -0.68 -12.17
C ARG A 363 -17.43 0.21 -11.97
N SER A 364 -18.29 0.29 -12.98
CA SER A 364 -19.66 0.81 -12.86
C SER A 364 -20.61 -0.21 -12.23
N ASN A 365 -20.41 -1.48 -12.56
CA ASN A 365 -21.14 -2.63 -12.04
C ASN A 365 -20.21 -3.85 -12.04
N GLU A 366 -20.50 -4.87 -11.22
CA GLU A 366 -19.74 -6.13 -11.25
C GLU A 366 -19.86 -6.87 -12.60
N TRP A 367 -20.95 -6.64 -13.34
CA TRP A 367 -21.24 -7.19 -14.67
C TRP A 367 -21.00 -6.20 -15.81
N ALA A 368 -20.29 -5.09 -15.57
CA ALA A 368 -19.80 -4.24 -16.64
C ALA A 368 -18.93 -5.07 -17.61
N LYS A 369 -18.94 -4.74 -18.89
CA LYS A 369 -18.33 -5.55 -19.96
C LYS A 369 -17.42 -4.71 -20.82
N ALA A 370 -16.24 -5.23 -21.11
CA ALA A 370 -15.34 -4.74 -22.15
C ALA A 370 -14.73 -5.92 -22.90
N GLY A 371 -14.52 -5.81 -24.21
CA GLY A 371 -13.85 -6.86 -24.97
C GLY A 371 -14.07 -6.81 -26.46
N VAL A 372 -14.01 -7.98 -27.11
CA VAL A 372 -14.01 -8.09 -28.57
C VAL A 372 -15.26 -8.77 -29.11
N MET A 373 -15.90 -8.14 -30.10
CA MET A 373 -17.19 -8.57 -30.65
C MET A 373 -17.15 -8.70 -32.17
N ILE A 374 -17.84 -9.72 -32.69
CA ILE A 374 -18.26 -9.83 -34.08
C ILE A 374 -19.79 -9.85 -34.11
N ARG A 375 -20.43 -8.90 -34.82
CA ARG A 375 -21.89 -8.78 -34.90
C ARG A 375 -22.40 -8.56 -36.33
N GLU A 376 -23.56 -9.14 -36.64
CA GLU A 376 -24.08 -9.18 -38.01
C GLU A 376 -24.55 -7.82 -38.53
N THR A 377 -25.28 -7.05 -37.72
CA THR A 377 -25.82 -5.72 -38.07
C THR A 377 -25.59 -4.74 -36.93
N LEU A 378 -25.96 -3.47 -37.07
CA LEU A 378 -25.92 -2.46 -35.99
C LEU A 378 -27.24 -2.34 -35.21
N GLU A 379 -28.22 -3.20 -35.49
CA GLU A 379 -29.50 -3.23 -34.76
C GLU A 379 -29.33 -3.78 -33.34
N ALA A 380 -30.10 -3.29 -32.37
CA ALA A 380 -29.98 -3.72 -30.97
C ALA A 380 -30.21 -5.22 -30.76
N GLY A 381 -31.04 -5.87 -31.59
CA GLY A 381 -31.30 -7.32 -31.53
C GLY A 381 -30.39 -8.19 -32.39
N ALA A 382 -29.27 -7.66 -32.90
CA ALA A 382 -28.43 -8.36 -33.89
C ALA A 382 -27.83 -9.66 -33.35
N LYS A 383 -27.60 -10.63 -34.25
CA LYS A 383 -26.77 -11.80 -33.94
C LYS A 383 -25.35 -11.34 -33.63
N HIS A 384 -24.75 -11.93 -32.61
CA HIS A 384 -23.39 -11.58 -32.21
C HIS A 384 -22.65 -12.76 -31.56
N ALA A 385 -21.33 -12.62 -31.54
CA ALA A 385 -20.40 -13.37 -30.73
C ALA A 385 -19.50 -12.34 -30.03
N PHE A 386 -19.34 -12.45 -28.72
CA PHE A 386 -18.65 -11.48 -27.89
C PHE A 386 -17.82 -12.20 -26.83
N VAL A 387 -16.54 -11.86 -26.72
CA VAL A 387 -15.69 -12.28 -25.61
C VAL A 387 -15.57 -11.10 -24.67
N ALA A 388 -16.34 -11.15 -23.60
CA ALA A 388 -16.47 -10.10 -22.60
C ALA A 388 -15.53 -10.35 -21.44
N VAL A 389 -14.87 -9.31 -20.95
CA VAL A 389 -14.16 -9.27 -19.68
C VAL A 389 -14.95 -8.38 -18.72
N THR A 390 -15.05 -8.81 -17.47
CA THR A 390 -15.72 -8.09 -16.38
C THR A 390 -14.68 -7.50 -15.42
N PRO A 391 -15.02 -6.45 -14.63
CA PRO A 391 -14.07 -5.84 -13.71
C PRO A 391 -13.82 -6.68 -12.44
N GLU A 392 -14.68 -7.66 -12.15
CA GLU A 392 -14.56 -8.54 -10.98
C GLU A 392 -13.94 -9.88 -11.39
N PRO A 393 -12.77 -10.28 -10.83
CA PRO A 393 -12.15 -11.55 -11.18
C PRO A 393 -13.07 -12.76 -11.00
N ALA A 394 -13.96 -12.74 -10.01
CA ALA A 394 -14.91 -13.83 -9.76
C ALA A 394 -15.91 -14.06 -10.94
N HIS A 395 -16.23 -13.01 -11.71
CA HIS A 395 -17.08 -13.11 -12.91
C HIS A 395 -16.23 -13.35 -14.17
N GLY A 396 -14.99 -12.85 -14.18
CA GLY A 396 -13.94 -13.21 -15.14
C GLY A 396 -14.28 -12.89 -16.59
N VAL A 397 -14.11 -13.88 -17.48
CA VAL A 397 -14.29 -13.76 -18.93
C VAL A 397 -15.48 -14.61 -19.39
N SER A 398 -16.34 -14.05 -20.25
CA SER A 398 -17.49 -14.75 -20.80
C SER A 398 -17.46 -14.82 -22.31
N PHE A 399 -17.73 -16.00 -22.88
CA PHE A 399 -18.11 -16.12 -24.27
C PHE A 399 -19.63 -15.99 -24.43
N GLN A 400 -20.06 -14.74 -24.61
CA GLN A 400 -21.44 -14.34 -24.81
C GLN A 400 -21.83 -14.38 -26.29
N ARG A 401 -23.05 -14.81 -26.59
CA ARG A 401 -23.51 -14.97 -27.99
C ARG A 401 -25.02 -14.90 -28.15
N ARG A 402 -25.46 -14.36 -29.30
CA ARG A 402 -26.85 -14.41 -29.79
C ARG A 402 -26.91 -15.10 -31.16
N PRO A 403 -27.36 -16.36 -31.25
CA PRO A 403 -27.45 -17.07 -32.53
C PRO A 403 -28.63 -16.64 -33.42
N THR A 404 -29.75 -16.24 -32.81
CA THR A 404 -30.98 -15.83 -33.50
C THR A 404 -31.29 -14.37 -33.16
N ALA A 405 -31.50 -13.53 -34.17
CA ALA A 405 -31.79 -12.12 -33.96
C ALA A 405 -33.06 -11.92 -33.10
N GLY A 406 -33.03 -10.95 -32.20
CA GLY A 406 -34.14 -10.62 -31.31
C GLY A 406 -34.46 -11.69 -30.25
N GLN A 407 -33.52 -12.58 -29.93
CA GLN A 407 -33.63 -13.53 -28.82
C GLN A 407 -32.62 -13.21 -27.72
N ALA A 408 -32.84 -13.73 -26.51
CA ALA A 408 -31.88 -13.59 -25.42
C ALA A 408 -30.53 -14.24 -25.78
N SER A 409 -29.46 -13.63 -25.28
CA SER A 409 -28.09 -14.13 -25.39
C SER A 409 -27.87 -15.32 -24.45
N ALA A 410 -26.77 -16.04 -24.66
CA ALA A 410 -26.29 -17.10 -23.78
C ALA A 410 -24.79 -16.92 -23.51
N ASN A 411 -24.35 -17.40 -22.34
CA ASN A 411 -22.96 -17.30 -21.89
C ASN A 411 -22.29 -18.66 -21.72
N THR A 412 -20.97 -18.63 -21.77
CA THR A 412 -20.09 -19.65 -21.21
C THR A 412 -18.98 -18.92 -20.48
N ASP A 413 -19.01 -19.01 -19.15
CA ASP A 413 -18.19 -18.17 -18.27
C ASP A 413 -16.95 -18.91 -17.79
N VAL A 414 -15.86 -18.15 -17.63
CA VAL A 414 -14.61 -18.57 -17.00
C VAL A 414 -14.35 -17.60 -15.86
N ALA A 415 -14.63 -18.06 -14.65
CA ALA A 415 -14.37 -17.32 -13.41
C ALA A 415 -12.87 -17.25 -13.08
N ASP A 416 -12.54 -16.45 -12.09
CA ASP A 416 -11.22 -16.27 -11.50
C ASP A 416 -10.15 -15.77 -12.50
N VAL A 417 -10.56 -14.89 -13.43
CA VAL A 417 -9.68 -14.25 -14.40
C VAL A 417 -9.66 -12.75 -14.14
N ALA A 418 -8.51 -12.21 -13.76
CA ALA A 418 -8.32 -10.79 -13.48
C ALA A 418 -7.84 -10.01 -14.73
N ILE A 419 -8.23 -8.74 -14.81
CA ILE A 419 -7.62 -7.75 -15.70
C ILE A 419 -6.23 -7.37 -15.12
N PRO A 420 -5.19 -7.17 -15.94
CA PRO A 420 -5.20 -7.19 -17.40
C PRO A 420 -5.25 -8.60 -18.00
N CYS A 421 -6.11 -8.79 -19.00
CA CYS A 421 -6.33 -10.09 -19.66
C CYS A 421 -6.43 -9.94 -21.17
N TRP A 422 -5.86 -10.89 -21.91
CA TRP A 422 -6.00 -10.97 -23.36
C TRP A 422 -7.22 -11.77 -23.74
N VAL A 423 -7.98 -11.28 -24.72
CA VAL A 423 -9.13 -11.97 -25.31
C VAL A 423 -9.02 -12.02 -26.82
N ARG A 424 -9.48 -13.12 -27.41
CA ARG A 424 -9.52 -13.33 -28.86
C ARG A 424 -10.83 -13.97 -29.27
N LEU A 425 -11.40 -13.45 -30.36
CA LEU A 425 -12.56 -14.03 -31.03
C LEU A 425 -12.21 -14.30 -32.50
N THR A 426 -12.37 -15.56 -32.93
CA THR A 426 -12.10 -16.00 -34.30
C THR A 426 -13.37 -16.54 -34.95
N ARG A 427 -13.70 -16.03 -36.14
CA ARG A 427 -14.79 -16.53 -36.99
C ARG A 427 -14.23 -17.42 -38.11
N THR A 428 -14.72 -18.65 -38.19
CA THR A 428 -14.47 -19.60 -39.29
C THR A 428 -15.81 -20.12 -39.83
N GLY A 429 -16.26 -19.58 -40.96
CA GLY A 429 -17.59 -19.83 -41.50
C GLY A 429 -18.66 -19.30 -40.55
N SER A 430 -19.43 -20.22 -39.98
CA SER A 430 -20.48 -19.96 -38.98
C SER A 430 -20.06 -20.33 -37.56
N THR A 431 -18.83 -20.80 -37.36
CA THR A 431 -18.29 -21.19 -36.05
C THR A 431 -17.43 -20.07 -35.47
N PHE A 432 -17.56 -19.85 -34.18
CA PHE A 432 -16.84 -18.84 -33.43
C PHE A 432 -16.04 -19.49 -32.30
N THR A 433 -14.73 -19.22 -32.27
CA THR A 433 -13.82 -19.68 -31.23
C THR A 433 -13.43 -18.50 -30.35
N ALA A 434 -13.76 -18.60 -29.07
CA ALA A 434 -13.43 -17.62 -28.03
C ALA A 434 -12.23 -18.12 -27.21
N GLN A 435 -11.25 -17.25 -26.96
CA GLN A 435 -10.05 -17.60 -26.22
C GLN A 435 -9.65 -16.47 -25.27
N GLN A 436 -9.01 -16.84 -24.16
CA GLN A 436 -8.43 -15.91 -23.19
C GLN A 436 -6.97 -16.28 -22.88
N SER A 437 -6.19 -15.32 -22.41
CA SER A 437 -4.77 -15.50 -22.08
C SER A 437 -4.29 -14.47 -21.05
N ALA A 438 -3.41 -14.88 -20.13
CA ALA A 438 -2.77 -13.99 -19.17
C ALA A 438 -1.52 -13.29 -19.73
N ASP A 439 -0.84 -13.91 -20.69
CA ASP A 439 0.47 -13.50 -21.21
C ASP A 439 0.46 -13.08 -22.69
N GLY A 440 -0.66 -13.27 -23.39
CA GLY A 440 -0.80 -13.05 -24.83
C GLY A 440 -0.16 -14.13 -25.70
N ALA A 441 0.50 -15.13 -25.10
CA ALA A 441 1.23 -16.20 -25.78
C ALA A 441 0.54 -17.55 -25.62
N THR A 442 0.11 -17.88 -24.40
CA THR A 442 -0.57 -19.13 -24.04
C THR A 442 -2.06 -18.90 -24.03
N TRP A 443 -2.77 -19.50 -24.99
CA TRP A 443 -4.21 -19.28 -25.19
C TRP A 443 -5.04 -20.45 -24.69
N THR A 444 -6.02 -20.16 -23.85
CA THR A 444 -7.02 -21.12 -23.39
C THR A 444 -8.35 -20.86 -24.09
N GLU A 445 -8.95 -21.91 -24.66
CA GLU A 445 -10.25 -21.82 -25.32
C GLU A 445 -11.40 -21.86 -24.32
N ILE A 446 -12.40 -20.99 -24.52
CA ILE A 446 -13.67 -20.99 -23.79
C ILE A 446 -14.63 -21.93 -24.55
N VAL A 447 -14.57 -23.21 -24.21
CA VAL A 447 -15.19 -24.28 -25.01
C VAL A 447 -16.71 -24.29 -24.87
N VAL A 448 -17.41 -24.27 -26.00
CA VAL A 448 -18.84 -24.58 -26.11
C VAL A 448 -18.99 -25.98 -26.68
N SER A 449 -19.62 -26.89 -25.94
CA SER A 449 -19.79 -28.28 -26.35
C SER A 449 -21.27 -28.69 -26.38
N PRO A 450 -21.81 -29.15 -27.54
CA PRO A 450 -21.16 -29.17 -28.86
C PRO A 450 -20.93 -27.75 -29.40
N ALA A 451 -20.03 -27.60 -30.38
CA ALA A 451 -19.80 -26.32 -31.04
C ALA A 451 -21.11 -25.77 -31.61
N LEU A 452 -21.39 -24.50 -31.34
CA LEU A 452 -22.61 -23.82 -31.77
C LEU A 452 -22.33 -23.02 -33.06
N GLU A 453 -23.17 -23.21 -34.08
CA GLU A 453 -23.13 -22.39 -35.29
C GLU A 453 -24.00 -21.14 -35.14
N ILE A 454 -23.43 -19.97 -35.47
CA ILE A 454 -24.14 -18.69 -35.56
C ILE A 454 -24.15 -18.27 -37.02
N LEU A 455 -25.27 -18.50 -37.68
CA LEU A 455 -25.45 -18.17 -39.10
C LEU A 455 -25.53 -16.65 -39.29
N MET A 456 -24.40 -16.02 -39.65
CA MET A 456 -24.32 -14.60 -40.03
C MET A 456 -24.11 -14.41 -41.53
N ALA A 457 -24.48 -13.23 -42.04
CA ALA A 457 -24.11 -12.76 -43.37
C ALA A 457 -22.59 -12.80 -43.61
N SER A 458 -22.17 -12.78 -44.88
CA SER A 458 -20.76 -12.77 -45.27
C SER A 458 -20.04 -11.52 -44.77
N ASN A 459 -20.71 -10.36 -44.83
CA ASN A 459 -20.21 -9.10 -44.30
C ASN A 459 -20.82 -8.87 -42.92
N VAL A 460 -19.95 -8.62 -41.93
CA VAL A 460 -20.29 -8.35 -40.54
C VAL A 460 -19.41 -7.23 -40.01
N TYR A 461 -19.63 -6.83 -38.77
CA TYR A 461 -18.80 -5.86 -38.08
C TYR A 461 -17.95 -6.54 -37.02
N VAL A 462 -16.69 -6.12 -36.90
CA VAL A 462 -15.71 -6.64 -35.94
C VAL A 462 -15.08 -5.48 -35.18
N GLY A 463 -14.93 -5.60 -33.86
CA GLY A 463 -14.39 -4.52 -33.06
C GLY A 463 -14.49 -4.69 -31.56
N LEU A 464 -14.51 -3.57 -30.85
CA LEU A 464 -14.54 -3.46 -29.39
C LEU A 464 -15.93 -3.08 -28.90
N ALA A 465 -16.36 -3.66 -27.79
CA ALA A 465 -17.64 -3.38 -27.17
C ALA A 465 -17.46 -3.04 -25.68
N VAL A 466 -18.14 -1.98 -25.21
CA VAL A 466 -18.13 -1.54 -23.81
C VAL A 466 -19.55 -1.26 -23.32
N CYS A 467 -19.93 -1.85 -22.18
CA CYS A 467 -21.23 -1.74 -21.54
C CYS A 467 -21.06 -1.57 -20.02
N SER A 468 -21.74 -0.60 -19.41
CA SER A 468 -21.66 -0.34 -17.97
C SER A 468 -22.54 -1.26 -17.12
N HIS A 469 -23.49 -1.95 -17.75
CA HIS A 469 -24.56 -2.67 -17.04
C HIS A 469 -25.43 -1.75 -16.16
N ASP A 470 -25.40 -0.45 -16.43
CA ASP A 470 -26.23 0.60 -15.85
C ASP A 470 -26.28 1.79 -16.81
N ALA A 471 -27.42 2.03 -17.45
CA ALA A 471 -27.56 3.12 -18.43
C ALA A 471 -27.39 4.54 -17.84
N ALA A 472 -27.44 4.69 -16.51
CA ALA A 472 -27.22 5.96 -15.83
C ALA A 472 -25.76 6.18 -15.41
N MET A 473 -24.89 5.17 -15.49
CA MET A 473 -23.50 5.26 -15.07
C MET A 473 -22.55 4.93 -16.20
N VAL A 474 -21.59 5.81 -16.45
CA VAL A 474 -20.55 5.60 -17.46
C VAL A 474 -19.52 4.59 -16.97
N THR A 475 -19.17 3.66 -17.84
CA THR A 475 -17.98 2.82 -17.69
C THR A 475 -16.96 3.17 -18.76
N ALA A 476 -15.71 2.77 -18.54
CA ALA A 476 -14.65 2.99 -19.50
C ALA A 476 -13.61 1.89 -19.45
N ALA A 477 -12.99 1.60 -20.59
CA ALA A 477 -11.95 0.59 -20.73
C ALA A 477 -10.74 1.15 -21.47
N GLU A 478 -9.56 0.72 -21.01
CA GLU A 478 -8.30 0.88 -21.72
C GLU A 478 -7.89 -0.47 -22.30
N PHE A 479 -7.43 -0.46 -23.55
CA PHE A 479 -7.02 -1.64 -24.28
C PHE A 479 -5.65 -1.43 -24.92
N SER A 480 -4.86 -2.49 -25.02
CA SER A 480 -3.59 -2.49 -25.76
C SER A 480 -3.53 -3.67 -26.73
N ASN A 481 -2.55 -3.59 -27.63
CA ASN A 481 -2.21 -4.69 -28.55
C ASN A 481 -3.39 -5.17 -29.41
N LEU A 482 -4.25 -4.25 -29.82
CA LEU A 482 -5.36 -4.52 -30.72
C LEU A 482 -4.84 -5.03 -32.07
N SER A 483 -5.30 -6.21 -32.47
CA SER A 483 -4.96 -6.79 -33.77
C SER A 483 -6.16 -7.51 -34.38
N MET A 484 -6.23 -7.47 -35.71
CA MET A 484 -7.27 -8.11 -36.49
C MET A 484 -6.68 -8.88 -37.66
N SER A 485 -7.37 -9.93 -38.09
CA SER A 485 -7.00 -10.72 -39.28
C SER A 485 -8.21 -11.01 -40.16
N GLY A 486 -7.96 -11.41 -41.41
CA GLY A 486 -9.00 -11.62 -42.42
C GLY A 486 -9.21 -10.40 -43.31
N ASN A 487 -10.34 -10.36 -44.04
CA ASN A 487 -10.68 -9.24 -44.92
C ASN A 487 -11.37 -8.12 -44.13
N VAL A 488 -10.60 -7.45 -43.26
CA VAL A 488 -11.05 -6.29 -42.48
C VAL A 488 -10.78 -5.00 -43.24
N THR A 489 -11.80 -4.14 -43.37
CA THR A 489 -11.73 -2.92 -44.18
C THR A 489 -12.47 -1.75 -43.51
N GLY A 490 -12.14 -0.53 -43.94
CA GLY A 490 -12.74 0.71 -43.43
C GLY A 490 -11.96 1.36 -42.28
N ALA A 491 -12.26 2.63 -42.04
CA ALA A 491 -11.82 3.34 -40.84
C ALA A 491 -12.64 2.89 -39.62
N TRP A 492 -12.15 3.15 -38.42
CA TRP A 492 -12.91 2.96 -37.20
C TRP A 492 -14.20 3.79 -37.23
N GLN A 493 -15.29 3.19 -36.78
CA GLN A 493 -16.60 3.84 -36.62
C GLN A 493 -17.12 3.54 -35.23
N THR A 494 -17.84 4.49 -34.63
CA THR A 494 -18.55 4.33 -33.36
C THR A 494 -20.04 4.11 -33.64
N ALA A 495 -20.68 3.22 -32.91
CA ALA A 495 -22.12 3.02 -32.91
C ALA A 495 -22.66 3.01 -31.47
N GLU A 496 -23.77 3.72 -31.30
CA GLU A 496 -24.56 3.75 -30.09
C GLU A 496 -25.68 2.71 -30.22
N ILE A 497 -25.48 1.54 -29.62
CA ILE A 497 -26.43 0.43 -29.76
C ILE A 497 -27.49 0.57 -28.69
N GLY A 498 -28.75 0.78 -29.08
CA GLY A 498 -29.93 0.70 -28.21
C GLY A 498 -30.08 1.79 -27.15
N VAL A 499 -29.06 2.63 -26.94
CA VAL A 499 -29.06 3.74 -25.99
C VAL A 499 -28.14 4.86 -26.49
N ALA A 500 -28.55 6.11 -26.28
CA ALA A 500 -27.70 7.26 -26.56
C ALA A 500 -26.49 7.26 -25.63
N GLN A 501 -25.30 7.53 -26.17
CA GLN A 501 -24.07 7.49 -25.39
C GLN A 501 -23.63 8.89 -24.94
N PRO A 502 -23.06 9.05 -23.72
CA PRO A 502 -22.55 10.33 -23.27
C PRO A 502 -21.23 10.67 -23.97
N GLN A 503 -20.97 11.97 -24.09
CA GLN A 503 -19.71 12.51 -24.58
C GLN A 503 -18.67 12.52 -23.45
N GLY A 504 -17.46 12.03 -23.73
CA GLY A 504 -16.32 12.12 -22.82
C GLY A 504 -15.44 13.35 -23.07
N ASN A 505 -14.22 13.33 -22.51
CA ASN A 505 -13.30 14.47 -22.63
C ASN A 505 -12.73 14.62 -24.05
N SER A 506 -12.57 15.88 -24.46
CA SER A 506 -11.73 16.22 -25.61
C SER A 506 -10.25 16.05 -25.26
N ALA A 507 -9.44 15.60 -26.21
CA ALA A 507 -8.00 15.42 -25.96
C ALA A 507 -7.30 16.77 -25.78
N GLU A 508 -6.69 16.97 -24.62
CA GLU A 508 -5.84 18.12 -24.29
C GLU A 508 -4.60 17.66 -23.52
N SER A 509 -3.48 18.35 -23.71
CA SER A 509 -2.28 18.17 -22.88
C SER A 509 -2.47 18.82 -21.51
N MET A 510 -1.81 18.27 -20.49
CA MET A 510 -1.73 18.91 -19.18
C MET A 510 -0.31 19.39 -18.89
N TYR A 511 -0.17 20.45 -18.10
CA TYR A 511 1.11 20.92 -17.59
C TYR A 511 1.01 21.31 -16.11
N VAL A 512 2.14 21.21 -15.41
CA VAL A 512 2.33 21.79 -14.08
C VAL A 512 3.35 22.90 -14.20
N ARG A 513 3.08 24.06 -13.60
CA ARG A 513 4.04 25.15 -13.47
C ARG A 513 4.29 25.47 -12.01
N ILE A 514 5.56 25.46 -11.61
CA ILE A 514 6.01 25.79 -10.25
C ILE A 514 6.75 27.13 -10.29
N GLU A 515 6.50 27.99 -9.32
CA GLU A 515 7.13 29.30 -9.19
C GLU A 515 7.71 29.50 -7.78
N ASP A 516 8.95 29.98 -7.71
CA ASP A 516 9.63 30.31 -6.45
C ASP A 516 9.35 31.75 -6.01
N SER A 517 9.63 32.06 -4.75
CA SER A 517 9.44 33.41 -4.18
C SER A 517 10.35 34.51 -4.75
N ALA A 518 11.18 34.20 -5.74
CA ALA A 518 11.91 35.20 -6.54
C ALA A 518 11.30 35.38 -7.94
N GLY A 519 10.13 34.80 -8.20
CA GLY A 519 9.43 34.87 -9.48
C GLY A 519 10.06 33.99 -10.57
N LYS A 520 10.92 33.02 -10.22
CA LYS A 520 11.43 32.06 -11.20
C LYS A 520 10.46 30.89 -11.33
N SER A 521 10.12 30.53 -12.55
CA SER A 521 9.18 29.45 -12.84
C SER A 521 9.73 28.39 -13.79
N ALA A 522 9.24 27.16 -13.66
CA ALA A 522 9.44 26.07 -14.61
C ALA A 522 8.09 25.39 -14.91
N THR A 523 7.88 25.02 -16.17
CA THR A 523 6.66 24.36 -16.66
C THR A 523 7.02 22.98 -17.20
N VAL A 524 6.32 21.96 -16.74
CA VAL A 524 6.48 20.57 -17.18
C VAL A 524 5.17 20.10 -17.80
N VAL A 525 5.22 19.68 -19.06
CA VAL A 525 4.07 19.10 -19.78
C VAL A 525 4.04 17.59 -19.53
N ASN A 526 2.85 17.03 -19.33
CA ASN A 526 2.68 15.59 -19.19
C ASN A 526 3.06 14.89 -20.50
N GLY A 527 3.91 13.86 -20.42
CA GLY A 527 4.34 13.10 -21.59
C GLY A 527 3.23 12.26 -22.24
N ASP A 528 2.17 11.96 -21.50
CA ASP A 528 0.99 11.29 -22.01
C ASP A 528 -0.02 12.29 -22.61
N SER A 529 -0.05 12.36 -23.93
CA SER A 529 -0.99 13.22 -24.66
C SER A 529 -2.47 12.86 -24.44
N ALA A 530 -2.78 11.68 -23.89
CA ALA A 530 -4.13 11.23 -23.58
C ALA A 530 -4.49 11.37 -22.09
N ILE A 531 -3.68 12.08 -21.29
CA ILE A 531 -3.86 12.18 -19.83
C ILE A 531 -5.27 12.66 -19.43
N THR A 532 -5.83 13.62 -20.17
CA THR A 532 -7.18 14.14 -19.96
C THR A 532 -8.28 13.14 -20.33
N GLN A 533 -7.94 12.06 -21.00
CA GLN A 533 -8.86 11.03 -21.47
C GLN A 533 -8.72 9.72 -20.71
N ARG A 534 -7.71 9.56 -19.84
CA ARG A 534 -7.52 8.31 -19.09
C ARG A 534 -8.56 8.15 -17.99
N PRO A 535 -9.39 7.09 -18.03
CA PRO A 535 -10.45 6.90 -17.04
C PRO A 535 -9.96 6.32 -15.70
N THR A 536 -8.67 6.00 -15.60
CA THR A 536 -8.01 5.50 -14.40
C THR A 536 -7.01 6.52 -13.85
N TRP A 537 -6.77 6.48 -12.54
CA TRP A 537 -5.80 7.36 -11.89
C TRP A 537 -4.39 7.11 -12.42
N GLN A 538 -3.75 8.17 -12.89
CA GLN A 538 -2.38 8.19 -13.36
C GLN A 538 -1.50 8.92 -12.36
N ALA A 539 -0.48 8.24 -11.86
CA ALA A 539 0.58 8.89 -11.09
C ALA A 539 1.46 9.70 -12.06
N TRP A 540 1.38 11.03 -11.99
CA TRP A 540 2.27 11.90 -12.73
C TRP A 540 3.47 12.28 -11.87
N SER A 541 4.56 11.54 -12.06
CA SER A 541 5.85 11.80 -11.42
C SER A 541 6.66 12.81 -12.24
N ILE A 542 7.01 13.95 -11.65
CA ILE A 542 7.82 15.02 -12.24
C ILE A 542 9.18 15.05 -11.53
N PRO A 543 10.25 14.54 -12.17
CA PRO A 543 11.60 14.66 -11.64
C PRO A 543 12.01 16.12 -11.44
N TYR A 544 12.74 16.42 -10.36
CA TYR A 544 13.23 17.77 -10.11
C TYR A 544 14.18 18.31 -11.17
N ALA A 545 14.82 17.42 -11.96
CA ALA A 545 15.59 17.80 -13.13
C ALA A 545 14.75 18.58 -14.17
N ASP A 546 13.46 18.28 -14.28
CA ASP A 546 12.54 18.93 -15.22
C ASP A 546 12.04 20.29 -14.69
N LEU A 547 12.23 20.56 -13.40
CA LEU A 547 11.92 21.85 -12.74
C LEU A 547 13.15 22.77 -12.65
N SER A 548 14.14 22.57 -13.53
CA SER A 548 15.37 23.35 -13.52
C SER A 548 15.11 24.87 -13.63
N GLY A 549 15.82 25.65 -12.81
CA GLY A 549 15.68 27.11 -12.75
C GLY A 549 14.80 27.62 -11.60
N VAL A 550 13.94 26.79 -11.03
CA VAL A 550 13.15 27.08 -9.81
C VAL A 550 13.97 26.68 -8.57
N ASN A 551 13.92 27.48 -7.50
CA ASN A 551 14.44 27.05 -6.21
C ASN A 551 13.35 26.36 -5.39
N LEU A 552 13.42 25.03 -5.32
CA LEU A 552 12.43 24.20 -4.63
C LEU A 552 12.43 24.36 -3.10
N SER A 553 13.42 25.04 -2.50
CA SER A 553 13.41 25.35 -1.06
C SER A 553 12.54 26.55 -0.67
N ARG A 554 11.88 27.18 -1.65
CA ARG A 554 11.10 28.42 -1.43
C ARG A 554 9.97 28.59 -2.45
N VAL A 555 9.26 27.51 -2.75
CA VAL A 555 8.13 27.49 -3.69
C VAL A 555 6.98 28.34 -3.15
N GLU A 556 6.48 29.27 -3.95
CA GLU A 556 5.40 30.20 -3.57
C GLU A 556 4.11 29.94 -4.33
N LYS A 557 4.16 29.35 -5.53
CA LYS A 557 2.97 29.11 -6.35
C LYS A 557 3.07 27.83 -7.17
N MET A 558 1.95 27.14 -7.27
CA MET A 558 1.74 25.97 -8.14
C MET A 558 0.56 26.23 -9.08
N VAL A 559 0.69 25.79 -10.33
CA VAL A 559 -0.34 25.87 -11.36
C VAL A 559 -0.53 24.51 -11.99
N ILE A 560 -1.79 24.12 -12.19
CA ILE A 560 -2.21 22.95 -12.96
C ILE A 560 -2.97 23.48 -14.18
N GLY A 561 -2.45 23.21 -15.36
CA GLY A 561 -2.98 23.71 -16.62
C GLY A 561 -3.41 22.60 -17.58
N VAL A 562 -4.41 22.91 -18.40
CA VAL A 562 -4.89 22.11 -19.52
C VAL A 562 -4.79 22.95 -20.81
N GLY A 563 -4.11 22.42 -21.83
CA GLY A 563 -3.75 23.14 -23.05
C GLY A 563 -2.31 23.68 -23.00
N SER A 564 -2.09 24.90 -23.46
CA SER A 564 -0.78 25.55 -23.44
C SER A 564 -0.89 27.08 -23.32
N GLU A 565 -0.40 27.64 -22.21
CA GLU A 565 -0.31 29.10 -22.02
C GLU A 565 0.69 29.75 -23.01
N THR A 566 1.78 29.05 -23.34
CA THR A 566 2.86 29.61 -24.19
C THR A 566 2.60 29.48 -25.69
N ALA A 567 1.71 28.57 -26.09
CA ALA A 567 1.29 28.35 -27.46
C ALA A 567 -0.20 27.97 -27.52
N PRO A 568 -1.10 28.87 -27.13
CA PRO A 568 -2.53 28.55 -27.03
C PRO A 568 -3.14 28.30 -28.40
N THR A 569 -3.89 27.23 -28.51
CA THR A 569 -4.62 26.84 -29.72
C THR A 569 -6.02 26.40 -29.34
N ALA A 570 -7.02 26.77 -30.15
CA ALA A 570 -8.38 26.34 -29.93
C ALA A 570 -8.45 24.81 -29.78
N GLY A 571 -9.03 24.39 -28.66
CA GLY A 571 -9.11 23.02 -28.22
C GLY A 571 -10.55 22.61 -27.93
N GLY A 572 -10.70 21.61 -27.06
CA GLY A 572 -12.01 21.14 -26.60
C GLY A 572 -12.23 21.40 -25.12
N ALA A 573 -13.22 20.68 -24.58
CA ALA A 573 -13.63 20.78 -23.19
C ALA A 573 -13.72 19.40 -22.52
N GLY A 574 -13.73 19.41 -21.19
CA GLY A 574 -13.85 18.22 -20.37
C GLY A 574 -13.64 18.51 -18.88
N THR A 575 -13.45 17.46 -18.11
CA THR A 575 -13.13 17.54 -16.68
C THR A 575 -12.05 16.54 -16.31
N VAL A 576 -11.01 17.00 -15.64
CA VAL A 576 -10.03 16.14 -15.00
C VAL A 576 -10.19 16.22 -13.49
N TYR A 577 -9.81 15.14 -12.81
CA TYR A 577 -9.74 15.06 -11.37
C TYR A 577 -8.28 15.02 -10.99
N VAL A 578 -7.92 15.82 -9.99
CA VAL A 578 -6.57 15.85 -9.41
C VAL A 578 -6.69 15.45 -7.95
N ASP A 579 -5.78 14.61 -7.50
CA ASP A 579 -5.74 14.18 -6.11
C ASP A 579 -4.29 14.00 -5.64
N ASP A 580 -4.11 13.95 -4.31
CA ASP A 580 -2.87 13.52 -3.67
C ASP A 580 -1.59 14.16 -4.25
N ILE A 581 -1.50 15.50 -4.19
CA ILE A 581 -0.32 16.23 -4.62
C ILE A 581 0.72 16.18 -3.51
N GLY A 582 1.92 15.69 -3.82
CA GLY A 582 3.01 15.59 -2.85
C GLY A 582 4.39 15.68 -3.48
N PHE A 583 5.40 15.80 -2.64
CA PHE A 583 6.81 15.78 -3.04
C PHE A 583 7.60 14.84 -2.14
N GLY A 584 8.67 14.26 -2.67
CA GLY A 584 9.48 13.32 -1.90
C GLY A 584 10.31 12.42 -2.78
N ARG A 585 10.47 11.17 -2.35
CA ARG A 585 11.23 10.14 -3.04
C ARG A 585 10.57 8.77 -2.76
N PRO A 586 10.24 8.00 -3.81
CA PRO A 586 9.64 6.67 -3.63
C PRO A 586 10.61 5.75 -2.89
N ALA A 587 10.08 4.78 -2.17
CA ALA A 587 10.91 3.76 -1.55
C ALA A 587 11.67 2.99 -2.61
N ALA A 588 12.91 2.60 -2.28
CA ALA A 588 13.65 1.69 -3.14
C ALA A 588 12.87 0.36 -3.26
N PRO A 589 12.68 -0.17 -4.49
CA PRO A 589 11.89 -1.38 -4.72
C PRO A 589 12.50 -2.65 -4.12
#